data_AF-A0A354JTL2-F1
#
_entry.id   AF-A0A354JTL2-F1
#
_cell.length_a   1.000
_cell.length_b   1.000
_cell.length_c   1.000
_cell.angle_alpha   90.00
_cell.angle_beta   90.00
_cell.angle_gamma   90.00
#
_symmetry.space_group_name_H-M   'P 1'
#
loop_
_entity.id
_entity.type
_entity.pdbx_description
1 polymer ?
#
loop_
_entity_poly.entity_id
_entity_poly.type
_entity_poly.pdbx_seq_one_letter_code
_entity_poly.pdbx_strand_id
1 'polypeptide(L)' 'EYKDKEEAFLDFAKKAGMVGIKGHRSVGGFRASTYNALPIESVQALIDCMKEFEKQNA' A
#
# COMPACT_ATOMS: atom_id res chain seq x y z
N GLU A 1 3.61 -0.29 -15.40
CA GLU A 1 5.00 -0.77 -15.30
C GLU A 1 5.31 -1.66 -14.09
N TYR A 2 4.37 -1.95 -13.17
CA TYR A 2 4.66 -2.80 -11.99
C TYR A 2 3.58 -3.85 -11.69
N LYS A 3 2.85 -4.32 -12.72
CA LYS A 3 1.72 -5.26 -12.53
C LYS A 3 2.14 -6.58 -11.87
N ASP A 4 3.36 -7.02 -12.16
CA ASP A 4 4.01 -8.20 -11.59
C ASP A 4 4.31 -8.06 -10.09
N LYS A 5 4.47 -6.82 -9.59
CA LYS A 5 4.74 -6.54 -8.17
C LYS A 5 3.47 -6.26 -7.35
N GLU A 6 2.29 -6.14 -7.98
CA GLU A 6 1.04 -5.79 -7.29
C GLU A 6 0.65 -6.84 -6.22
N GLU A 7 0.68 -8.12 -6.56
CA GLU A 7 0.29 -9.19 -5.63
C GLU A 7 1.26 -9.28 -4.44
N ALA A 8 2.57 -9.21 -4.72
CA ALA A 8 3.61 -9.20 -3.71
C ALA A 8 3.48 -8.00 -2.75
N PHE A 9 3.25 -6.80 -3.28
CA PHE A 9 3.04 -5.62 -2.45
C PHE A 9 1.76 -5.71 -1.62
N LEU A 10 0.65 -6.18 -2.21
CA LEU A 10 -0.62 -6.32 -1.50
C LEU A 10 -0.48 -7.26 -0.30
N ASP A 11 0.22 -8.37 -0.45
CA ASP A 11 0.42 -9.33 0.63
C ASP A 11 1.44 -8.87 1.67
N PHE A 12 2.49 -8.15 1.26
CA PHE A 12 3.40 -7.47 2.17
C PHE A 12 2.66 -6.43 3.03
N ALA A 13 1.88 -5.56 2.38
CA ALA A 13 1.13 -4.50 3.02
C ALA A 13 0.09 -5.05 4.01
N LYS A 14 -0.64 -6.12 3.66
CA LYS A 14 -1.54 -6.81 4.60
C LYS A 14 -0.81 -7.32 5.84
N LYS A 15 0.38 -7.92 5.69
CA LYS A 15 1.20 -8.39 6.82
C LYS A 15 1.68 -7.23 7.70
N ALA A 16 1.91 -6.06 7.11
CA ALA A 16 2.21 -4.81 7.81
C ALA A 16 0.97 -4.11 8.40
N GLY A 17 -0.23 -4.72 8.32
CA GLY A 17 -1.48 -4.16 8.85
C GLY A 17 -2.15 -3.11 7.94
N MET A 18 -1.62 -2.87 6.75
CA MET A 18 -2.21 -1.96 5.77
C MET A 18 -3.36 -2.66 5.03
N VAL A 19 -4.59 -2.35 5.42
CA VAL A 19 -5.81 -2.92 4.84
C VAL A 19 -6.60 -1.87 4.03
N GLY A 20 -7.41 -2.34 3.08
CA GLY A 20 -8.29 -1.45 2.30
C GLY A 20 -7.60 -0.62 1.22
N ILE A 21 -6.32 -0.88 0.91
CA ILE A 21 -5.54 -0.12 -0.06
C ILE A 21 -5.60 -0.65 -1.51
N LYS A 22 -6.24 -1.80 -1.75
CA LYS A 22 -6.36 -2.37 -3.11
C LYS A 22 -7.21 -1.44 -3.98
N GLY A 23 -6.68 -1.07 -5.14
CA GLY A 23 -7.33 -0.17 -6.09
C GLY A 23 -8.62 -0.74 -6.67
N HIS A 24 -9.39 0.13 -7.33
CA HIS A 24 -10.63 -0.29 -7.96
C HIS A 24 -10.35 -1.25 -9.14
N ARG A 25 -11.19 -2.28 -9.27
CA ARG A 25 -11.02 -3.36 -10.27
C ARG A 25 -10.83 -2.88 -11.72
N SER A 26 -11.38 -1.71 -12.07
CA SER A 26 -11.29 -1.17 -13.44
C SER A 26 -9.94 -0.56 -13.78
N VAL A 27 -9.14 -0.18 -12.78
CA VAL A 27 -7.86 0.51 -12.96
C VAL A 27 -6.67 -0.28 -12.41
N GLY A 28 -6.91 -1.25 -11.51
CA GLY A 28 -5.85 -2.01 -10.86
C GLY A 28 -5.09 -1.17 -9.82
N GLY A 29 -3.87 -1.60 -9.50
CA GLY A 29 -2.98 -0.87 -8.59
C GLY A 29 -3.55 -0.65 -7.18
N PHE A 30 -3.23 0.49 -6.58
CA PHE A 30 -3.52 0.81 -5.19
C PHE A 30 -4.17 2.18 -5.04
N ARG A 31 -5.00 2.32 -4.01
CA ARG A 31 -5.62 3.58 -3.60
C ARG A 31 -5.70 3.63 -2.09
N ALA A 32 -5.00 4.59 -1.47
CA ALA A 32 -5.13 4.88 -0.06
C ALA A 32 -6.21 5.95 0.17
N SER A 33 -7.23 5.63 0.96
CA SER A 33 -8.23 6.61 1.39
C SER A 33 -7.71 7.35 2.62
N THR A 34 -7.68 8.68 2.59
CA THR A 34 -7.19 9.55 3.68
C THR A 34 -8.31 10.41 4.23
N TYR A 35 -9.34 9.77 4.80
CA TYR A 35 -10.48 10.48 5.41
C TYR A 35 -10.09 11.20 6.70
N ASN A 36 -10.90 12.18 7.13
CA ASN A 36 -10.66 13.00 8.32
C ASN A 36 -10.42 12.21 9.62
N ALA A 37 -10.94 10.99 9.74
CA ALA A 37 -10.78 10.16 10.93
C ALA A 37 -9.41 9.44 10.99
N LEU A 38 -8.64 9.46 9.90
CA LEU A 38 -7.30 8.88 9.90
C LEU A 38 -6.30 9.87 10.51
N PRO A 39 -5.52 9.42 11.51
CA PRO A 39 -4.46 10.23 12.07
C PRO A 39 -3.27 10.32 11.08
N ILE A 40 -2.40 11.32 11.27
CA ILE A 40 -1.26 11.57 10.36
C ILE A 40 -0.28 10.39 10.34
N GLU A 41 -0.16 9.70 11.47
CA GLU A 41 0.68 8.52 11.67
C GLU A 41 0.27 7.37 10.74
N SER A 42 -1.01 7.29 10.32
CA SER A 42 -1.45 6.30 9.34
C SER A 42 -0.82 6.53 7.97
N VAL A 43 -0.62 7.79 7.58
CA VAL A 43 0.06 8.14 6.33
C VAL A 43 1.54 7.82 6.43
N GLN A 44 2.16 8.11 7.59
CA GLN A 44 3.57 7.76 7.83
C GLN A 44 3.79 6.25 7.77
N ALA A 45 2.92 5.46 8.41
CA ALA A 45 2.97 4.00 8.36
C ALA A 45 2.87 3.45 6.93
N LEU A 46 2.01 4.05 6.08
CA LEU A 46 1.91 3.68 4.67
C LEU A 46 3.20 4.02 3.90
N ILE A 47 3.77 5.21 4.13
CA ILE A 47 5.03 5.61 3.49
C ILE A 47 6.17 4.65 3.87
N ASP A 48 6.28 4.30 5.15
CA ASP A 48 7.32 3.40 5.65
C ASP A 48 7.13 1.99 5.08
N CYS A 49 5.89 1.51 4.99
CA CYS A 49 5.55 0.26 4.31
C CYS A 49 5.98 0.26 2.84
N MET A 50 5.75 1.35 2.11
CA MET A 50 6.13 1.46 0.70
C MET A 50 7.65 1.47 0.52
N LYS A 51 8.36 2.25 1.33
CA LYS A 51 9.83 2.33 1.31
C LYS A 51 10.50 1.00 1.65
N GLU A 52 9.96 0.29 2.65
CA GLU A 52 10.51 -1.01 3.04
C GLU A 52 10.31 -2.05 1.93
N PHE A 53 9.13 -2.07 1.30
CA PHE A 53 8.89 -2.94 0.16
C PHE A 53 9.82 -2.60 -1.02
N GLU A 54 9.97 -1.32 -1.35
CA GLU A 54 10.89 -0.87 -2.41
C GLU A 54 12.32 -1.33 -2.13
N LYS A 55 12.82 -1.11 -0.91
CA LYS A 55 14.19 -1.51 -0.52
C LYS A 55 14.44 -3.01 -0.63
N GLN A 56 13.43 -3.84 -0.36
CA GLN A 56 13.53 -5.31 -0.46
C GLN A 56 13.39 -5.83 -1.90
N ASN A 57 12.88 -5.01 -2.83
CA ASN A 57 12.49 -5.42 -4.18
C ASN A 57 13.05 -4.47 -5.27
N ALA A 58 14.11 -3.72 -4.94
CA ALA A 58 14.87 -2.83 -5.82
C ALA A 58 15.67 -3.62 -6.85
#